data_AF-A0A954H6F9-F1
#
_entry.id   AF-A0A954H6F9-F1
#
_cell.length_a   1.000
_cell.length_b   1.000
_cell.length_c   1.000
_cell.angle_alpha   90.00
_cell.angle_beta   90.00
_cell.angle_gamma   90.00
#
_symmetry.space_group_name_H-M   'P 1'
#
loop_
_entity.id
_entity.type
_entity.pdbx_description
1 polymer ?
#
loop_
_entity_poly.entity_id
_entity_poly.type
_entity_poly.pdbx_seq_one_letter_code
_entity_poly.pdbx_strand_id
1 'polypeptide(L)'
;KARNVFLTDHGVRRMEEILGVENLYAPDKTELVAHTHQALRAHLIFQNEVDYVVREGEVVIVDEHTGRIMEGRRYGDGLHQALEAKERVQVKKETQTLASVTFQNFFRMYPKLSGMTGTAETESEEFRKIYNLAVVVIPTNVPVIRRDAPDRVYGTEKEKYDAIISEIEDCIERGQPVLVGTVSIEKSEKL
;
A
#
# COMPACT_ATOMS: atom_id res chain seq x y z
N LYS A 1 -9.67 27.70 18.32
CA LYS A 1 -10.14 28.67 17.29
C LYS A 1 -10.28 27.91 15.98
N ALA A 2 -11.42 27.97 15.29
CA ALA A 2 -11.56 27.32 13.99
C ALA A 2 -10.65 28.04 12.96
N ARG A 3 -9.64 27.35 12.44
CA ARG A 3 -8.75 27.84 11.37
C ARG A 3 -9.45 27.71 10.02
N ASN A 4 -10.46 28.55 9.78
CA ASN A 4 -11.22 28.60 8.52
C ASN A 4 -11.00 29.95 7.81
N VAL A 5 -10.94 29.92 6.48
CA VAL A 5 -10.77 31.09 5.63
C VAL A 5 -11.80 31.01 4.50
N PHE A 6 -12.44 32.13 4.19
CA PHE A 6 -13.45 32.22 3.14
C PHE A 6 -13.16 33.42 2.25
N LEU A 7 -13.56 33.32 0.97
CA LEU A 7 -13.56 34.47 0.08
C LEU A 7 -14.69 35.43 0.48
N THR A 8 -14.43 36.72 0.35
CA THR A 8 -15.49 37.74 0.32
C THR A 8 -16.14 37.75 -1.06
N ASP A 9 -17.31 38.36 -1.21
CA ASP A 9 -17.97 38.50 -2.52
C ASP A 9 -17.07 39.15 -3.58
N HIS A 10 -16.25 40.13 -3.15
CA HIS A 10 -15.25 40.74 -4.01
C HIS A 10 -14.14 39.74 -4.39
N GLY A 11 -13.69 38.92 -3.44
CA GLY A 11 -12.71 37.86 -3.68
C GLY A 11 -13.21 36.80 -4.65
N VAL A 12 -14.50 36.43 -4.57
CA VAL A 12 -15.14 35.50 -5.51
C VAL A 12 -15.08 36.06 -6.93
N ARG A 13 -15.54 37.30 -7.14
CA ARG A 13 -15.49 37.95 -8.47
C ARG A 13 -14.08 38.01 -9.03
N ARG A 14 -13.10 38.31 -8.17
CA ARG A 14 -11.70 38.36 -8.61
C ARG A 14 -11.17 36.99 -9.03
N MET A 15 -11.56 35.93 -8.32
CA MET A 15 -11.18 34.56 -8.69
C MET A 15 -11.87 34.11 -9.98
N GLU A 16 -13.14 34.49 -10.19
CA GLU A 16 -13.88 34.25 -11.43
C GLU A 16 -13.16 34.87 -12.64
N GLU A 17 -12.70 36.12 -12.52
CA GLU A 17 -11.89 36.79 -13.55
C GLU A 17 -10.56 36.07 -13.82
N ILE A 18 -9.83 35.69 -12.77
CA ILE A 18 -8.52 35.03 -12.89
C ILE A 18 -8.65 33.65 -13.55
N LEU A 19 -9.68 32.90 -13.16
CA LEU A 19 -9.93 31.54 -13.64
C LEU A 19 -10.72 31.52 -14.96
N GLY A 20 -11.26 32.66 -15.40
CA GLY A 20 -12.06 32.77 -16.62
C GLY A 20 -13.40 32.03 -16.54
N VAL A 21 -14.03 32.01 -15.37
CA VAL A 21 -15.32 31.34 -15.13
C VAL A 21 -16.41 32.35 -14.76
N GLU A 22 -17.65 32.14 -15.22
CA GLU A 22 -18.77 33.06 -14.93
C GLU A 22 -19.30 32.90 -13.50
N ASN A 23 -19.21 31.69 -12.94
CA ASN A 23 -19.64 31.39 -11.57
C ASN A 23 -18.71 30.34 -10.97
N LEU A 24 -17.95 30.74 -9.95
CA LEU A 24 -17.01 29.85 -9.27
C LEU A 24 -17.72 28.70 -8.55
N TYR A 25 -18.94 28.90 -8.07
CA TYR A 25 -19.72 27.92 -7.31
C TYR A 25 -20.69 27.10 -8.17
N ALA A 26 -20.51 27.09 -9.50
CA ALA A 26 -21.29 26.21 -10.36
C ALA A 26 -21.00 24.72 -10.05
N PRO A 27 -21.99 23.81 -10.18
CA PRO A 27 -21.85 22.39 -9.81
C PRO A 27 -20.71 21.66 -10.52
N ASP A 28 -20.31 22.11 -11.72
CA ASP A 28 -19.21 21.57 -12.52
C ASP A 28 -17.84 22.15 -12.13
N LYS A 29 -17.77 23.11 -11.19
CA LYS A 29 -16.53 23.79 -10.75
C LYS A 29 -16.12 23.44 -9.33
N THR A 30 -16.69 22.38 -8.75
CA THR A 30 -16.43 21.93 -7.36
C THR A 30 -14.94 21.73 -7.06
N GLU A 31 -14.17 21.18 -8.01
CA GLU A 31 -12.72 21.03 -7.86
C GLU A 31 -11.97 22.37 -7.82
N LEU A 32 -12.38 23.36 -8.62
CA LEU A 32 -11.77 24.69 -8.61
C LEU A 32 -12.05 25.43 -7.30
N VAL A 33 -13.25 25.28 -6.75
CA VAL A 33 -13.60 25.79 -5.42
C VAL A 33 -12.69 25.17 -4.37
N ALA A 34 -12.52 23.83 -4.41
CA ALA A 34 -11.66 23.12 -3.48
C ALA A 34 -10.20 23.59 -3.57
N HIS A 35 -9.62 23.66 -4.78
CA HIS A 35 -8.26 24.16 -4.99
C HIS A 35 -8.09 25.61 -4.53
N THR A 36 -9.05 26.48 -4.82
CA THR A 36 -9.01 27.89 -4.40
C THR A 36 -9.01 28.00 -2.87
N HIS A 37 -9.85 27.21 -2.20
CA HIS A 37 -9.90 27.20 -0.75
C HIS A 37 -8.61 26.64 -0.12
N GLN A 38 -8.03 25.57 -0.67
CA GLN A 38 -6.75 25.06 -0.17
C GLN A 38 -5.60 26.03 -0.42
N ALA A 39 -5.58 26.74 -1.55
CA ALA A 39 -4.60 27.80 -1.81
C ALA A 39 -4.72 28.93 -0.75
N LEU A 40 -5.94 29.38 -0.44
CA LEU A 40 -6.16 30.38 0.61
C LEU A 40 -5.68 29.89 1.97
N ARG A 41 -6.00 28.64 2.34
CA ARG A 41 -5.52 28.03 3.59
C ARG A 41 -3.99 27.95 3.63
N ALA A 42 -3.38 27.46 2.57
CA ALA A 42 -1.92 27.37 2.43
C ALA A 42 -1.26 28.74 2.63
N HIS A 43 -1.82 29.80 2.06
CA HIS A 43 -1.26 31.15 2.16
C HIS A 43 -1.54 31.87 3.48
N LEU A 44 -2.73 31.69 4.09
CA LEU A 44 -3.20 32.53 5.21
C LEU A 44 -3.19 31.81 6.57
N ILE A 45 -3.20 30.49 6.59
CA ILE A 45 -3.29 29.69 7.83
C ILE A 45 -1.97 29.02 8.16
N PHE A 46 -1.29 28.50 7.15
CA PHE A 46 -0.06 27.72 7.29
C PHE A 46 1.17 28.58 7.02
N GLN A 47 2.14 28.51 7.92
CA GLN A 47 3.37 29.29 7.88
C GLN A 47 4.60 28.39 7.85
N ASN A 48 5.53 28.70 6.94
CA ASN A 48 6.84 28.07 6.89
C ASN A 48 7.64 28.38 8.18
N GLU A 49 8.45 27.42 8.64
CA GLU A 49 9.17 27.44 9.94
C GLU A 49 8.27 27.33 11.18
N VAL A 50 6.96 27.12 11.01
CA VAL A 50 6.01 26.95 12.12
C VAL A 50 5.18 25.69 11.94
N ASP A 51 4.34 25.63 10.89
CA ASP A 51 3.46 24.48 10.63
C ASP A 51 4.13 23.43 9.68
N TYR A 52 5.14 23.85 8.91
CA TYR A 52 5.94 23.02 8.02
C TYR A 52 7.28 23.69 7.75
N VAL A 53 8.24 22.93 7.19
CA VAL A 53 9.52 23.44 6.68
C VAL A 53 9.73 22.98 5.25
N VAL A 54 10.47 23.75 4.47
CA VAL A 54 10.92 23.34 3.13
C VAL A 54 12.34 22.82 3.22
N ARG A 55 12.54 21.52 2.97
CA ARG A 55 13.84 20.87 3.04
C ARG A 55 14.07 20.02 1.80
N GLU A 56 15.24 20.16 1.19
CA GLU A 56 15.64 19.37 0.00
C GLU A 56 14.62 19.46 -1.16
N GLY A 57 13.91 20.60 -1.26
CA GLY A 57 12.86 20.78 -2.26
C GLY A 57 11.60 19.99 -1.94
N GLU A 58 11.29 19.70 -0.67
CA GLU A 58 10.06 19.06 -0.22
C GLU A 58 9.45 19.82 0.95
N VAL A 59 8.11 19.84 1.01
CA VAL A 59 7.37 20.35 2.16
C VAL A 59 7.29 19.25 3.22
N VAL A 60 7.85 19.49 4.40
CA VAL A 60 7.84 18.53 5.51
C VAL A 60 7.07 19.10 6.69
N ILE A 61 6.13 18.32 7.23
CA ILE A 61 5.24 18.75 8.31
C ILE A 61 6.01 18.87 9.62
N VAL A 62 5.70 19.90 10.40
CA VAL A 62 6.23 20.08 11.77
C VAL A 62 5.11 19.75 12.76
N ASP A 63 5.42 18.94 13.76
CA ASP A 63 4.51 18.63 14.85
C ASP A 63 4.34 19.86 15.76
N GLU A 64 3.11 20.38 15.89
CA GLU A 64 2.79 21.61 16.63
C GLU A 64 3.14 21.54 18.13
N HIS A 65 3.21 20.34 18.72
CA HIS A 65 3.47 20.17 20.16
C HIS A 65 4.95 19.98 20.46
N THR A 66 5.67 19.29 19.57
CA THR A 66 7.05 18.86 19.82
C THR A 66 8.09 19.59 18.96
N GLY A 67 7.66 20.29 17.91
CA GLY A 67 8.55 20.91 16.92
C GLY A 67 9.33 19.90 16.07
N ARG A 68 8.99 18.62 16.14
CA ARG A 68 9.68 17.56 15.40
C ARG A 68 9.19 17.50 13.95
N ILE A 69 10.13 17.23 13.06
CA ILE A 69 9.86 17.02 11.64
C ILE A 69 9.20 15.65 11.45
N MET A 70 8.08 15.61 10.73
CA MET A 70 7.30 14.40 10.45
C MET A 70 7.53 13.91 9.01
N GLU A 71 8.66 13.26 8.78
CA GLU A 71 9.02 12.73 7.46
C GLU A 71 7.99 11.69 6.97
N GLY A 72 7.67 11.76 5.67
CA GLY A 72 6.70 10.87 5.01
C GLY A 72 5.23 11.22 5.23
N ARG A 73 4.89 12.17 6.11
CA ARG A 73 3.50 12.65 6.26
C ARG A 73 3.16 13.74 5.26
N ARG A 74 1.95 13.68 4.71
CA ARG A 74 1.37 14.70 3.83
C ARG A 74 0.06 15.23 4.40
N TYR A 75 -0.26 16.47 4.07
CA TYR A 75 -1.58 17.04 4.37
C TYR A 75 -2.61 16.50 3.37
N GLY A 76 -3.81 16.18 3.83
CA GLY A 76 -4.89 15.66 2.97
C GLY A 76 -5.60 16.74 2.14
N ASP A 77 -6.61 16.31 1.37
CA ASP A 77 -7.55 17.15 0.62
C ASP A 77 -6.92 18.19 -0.34
N GLY A 78 -5.73 17.89 -0.88
CA GLY A 78 -5.02 18.79 -1.80
C GLY A 78 -4.23 19.92 -1.11
N LEU A 79 -4.24 20.01 0.22
CA LEU A 79 -3.53 21.07 0.95
C LEU A 79 -2.02 20.95 0.81
N HIS A 80 -1.48 19.74 0.77
CA HIS A 80 -0.02 19.56 0.65
C HIS A 80 0.50 20.07 -0.70
N GLN A 81 -0.24 19.82 -1.77
CA GLN A 81 0.05 20.33 -3.11
C GLN A 81 -0.09 21.84 -3.17
N ALA A 82 -1.07 22.42 -2.48
CA ALA A 82 -1.21 23.86 -2.36
C ALA A 82 0.01 24.51 -1.65
N LEU A 83 0.57 23.85 -0.62
CA LEU A 83 1.80 24.27 0.04
C LEU A 83 3.03 24.11 -0.87
N GLU A 84 3.16 22.97 -1.57
CA GLU A 84 4.22 22.76 -2.55
C GLU A 84 4.18 23.86 -3.63
N ALA A 85 3.00 24.19 -4.16
CA ALA A 85 2.81 25.26 -5.14
C ALA A 85 3.13 26.65 -4.57
N LYS A 86 2.68 26.94 -3.34
CA LYS A 86 2.98 28.20 -2.63
C LYS A 86 4.47 28.42 -2.49
N GLU A 87 5.21 27.38 -2.10
CA GLU A 87 6.66 27.43 -1.87
C GLU A 87 7.48 27.23 -3.14
N ARG A 88 6.82 27.14 -4.31
CA ARG A 88 7.46 26.92 -5.63
C ARG A 88 8.30 25.64 -5.67
N VAL A 89 7.87 24.65 -4.89
CA VAL A 89 8.40 23.30 -4.88
C VAL A 89 7.71 22.48 -5.98
N GLN A 90 8.40 21.45 -6.48
CA GLN A 90 7.81 20.54 -7.45
C GLN A 90 6.59 19.85 -6.84
N VAL A 91 5.40 20.15 -7.38
CA VAL A 91 4.16 19.48 -6.97
C VAL A 91 4.22 18.03 -7.42
N LYS A 92 4.24 17.11 -6.47
CA LYS A 92 4.28 15.68 -6.75
C LYS A 92 2.89 15.21 -7.19
N LYS A 93 2.83 14.35 -8.22
CA LYS A 93 1.58 13.65 -8.57
C LYS A 93 1.19 12.76 -7.39
N GLU A 94 -0.01 12.96 -6.87
CA GLU A 94 -0.56 12.11 -5.83
C GLU A 94 -1.10 10.83 -6.47
N THR A 95 -0.68 9.68 -5.95
CA THR A 95 -1.38 8.43 -6.23
C THR A 95 -2.59 8.39 -5.31
N GLN A 96 -3.73 8.81 -5.81
CA GLN A 96 -4.98 8.75 -5.07
C GLN A 96 -5.59 7.34 -5.19
N THR A 97 -5.91 6.73 -4.05
CA THR A 97 -6.70 5.50 -4.03
C THR A 97 -8.18 5.86 -4.21
N LEU A 98 -8.72 5.66 -5.42
CA LEU A 98 -10.13 5.96 -5.72
C LEU A 98 -11.10 4.93 -5.10
N ALA A 99 -10.68 3.68 -5.06
CA ALA A 99 -11.42 2.59 -4.45
C ALA A 99 -10.45 1.55 -3.90
N SER A 100 -10.82 0.93 -2.79
CA SER A 100 -10.06 -0.18 -2.21
C SER A 100 -11.01 -1.21 -1.61
N VAL A 101 -10.61 -2.47 -1.71
CA VAL A 101 -11.28 -3.59 -1.06
C VAL A 101 -10.24 -4.65 -0.72
N THR A 102 -10.27 -5.19 0.49
CA THR A 102 -9.42 -6.33 0.85
C THR A 102 -9.99 -7.59 0.23
N PHE A 103 -9.17 -8.62 -0.02
CA PHE A 103 -9.70 -9.90 -0.50
C PHE A 103 -10.75 -10.49 0.45
N GLN A 104 -10.56 -10.32 1.76
CA GLN A 104 -11.54 -10.74 2.76
C GLN A 104 -12.92 -10.12 2.49
N ASN A 105 -12.98 -8.79 2.37
CA ASN A 105 -14.24 -8.10 2.11
C ASN A 105 -14.77 -8.40 0.71
N PHE A 106 -13.89 -8.49 -0.28
CA PHE A 106 -14.26 -8.78 -1.66
C PHE A 106 -14.97 -10.13 -1.80
N PHE A 107 -14.40 -11.20 -1.24
CA PHE A 107 -15.00 -12.52 -1.32
C PHE A 107 -16.28 -12.66 -0.48
N ARG A 108 -16.41 -11.90 0.60
CA ARG A 108 -17.65 -11.86 1.41
C ARG A 108 -18.84 -11.24 0.69
N MET A 109 -18.63 -10.50 -0.40
CA MET A 109 -19.73 -9.95 -1.21
C MET A 109 -20.42 -11.01 -2.07
N TYR A 110 -19.81 -12.19 -2.27
CA TYR A 110 -20.40 -13.24 -3.09
C TYR A 110 -21.55 -13.93 -2.33
N PRO A 111 -22.73 -14.12 -2.96
CA PRO A 111 -23.86 -14.80 -2.31
C PRO A 111 -23.55 -16.26 -1.97
N LYS A 112 -22.63 -16.88 -2.71
CA LYS A 112 -22.11 -18.22 -2.48
C LYS A 112 -20.61 -18.21 -2.71
N LEU A 113 -19.86 -18.74 -1.75
CA LEU A 113 -18.41 -18.86 -1.82
C LEU A 113 -18.01 -20.33 -1.60
N SER A 114 -17.01 -20.79 -2.34
CA SER A 114 -16.43 -22.12 -2.24
C SER A 114 -14.98 -22.09 -2.72
N GLY A 115 -14.15 -23.02 -2.26
CA GLY A 115 -12.75 -23.13 -2.67
C GLY A 115 -12.23 -24.55 -2.53
N MET A 116 -11.06 -24.80 -3.11
CA MET A 116 -10.36 -26.09 -3.06
C MET A 116 -8.86 -25.86 -2.88
N THR A 117 -8.23 -26.67 -2.04
CA THR A 117 -6.78 -26.69 -1.82
C THR A 117 -6.40 -27.99 -1.10
N GLY A 118 -5.13 -28.37 -1.17
CA GLY A 118 -4.59 -29.55 -0.48
C GLY A 118 -4.26 -29.34 1.00
N THR A 119 -4.29 -28.10 1.51
CA THR A 119 -3.69 -27.75 2.81
C THR A 119 -4.56 -26.83 3.68
N ALA A 120 -5.89 -26.87 3.55
CA ALA A 120 -6.80 -25.97 4.30
C ALA A 120 -7.16 -26.43 5.72
N GLU A 121 -6.85 -27.67 6.11
CA GLU A 121 -7.34 -28.24 7.38
C GLU A 121 -6.84 -27.46 8.61
N THR A 122 -5.57 -27.05 8.61
CA THR A 122 -4.97 -26.27 9.71
C THR A 122 -5.61 -24.90 9.86
N GLU A 123 -6.06 -24.29 8.76
CA GLU A 123 -6.66 -22.95 8.74
C GLU A 123 -8.20 -22.98 8.79
N SER A 124 -8.79 -24.13 9.11
CA SER A 124 -10.24 -24.35 9.05
C SER A 124 -11.04 -23.41 9.97
N GLU A 125 -10.50 -23.09 11.14
CA GLU A 125 -11.10 -22.13 12.07
C GLU A 125 -11.14 -20.71 11.49
N GLU A 126 -10.07 -20.29 10.82
CA GLU A 126 -10.00 -18.98 10.18
C GLU A 126 -10.98 -18.88 9.00
N PHE A 127 -11.03 -19.91 8.13
CA PHE A 127 -11.99 -19.97 7.03
C PHE A 127 -13.44 -19.88 7.52
N ARG A 128 -13.76 -20.57 8.61
CA ARG A 128 -15.09 -20.52 9.21
C ARG A 128 -15.40 -19.16 9.81
N LYS A 129 -14.43 -18.55 10.52
CA LYS A 129 -14.62 -17.26 11.19
C LYS A 129 -14.74 -16.09 10.20
N ILE A 130 -13.93 -16.06 9.15
CA ILE A 130 -13.86 -14.93 8.23
C ILE A 130 -14.87 -15.08 7.08
N TYR A 131 -15.02 -16.29 6.54
CA TYR A 131 -15.79 -16.53 5.31
C TYR A 131 -17.02 -17.43 5.51
N ASN A 132 -17.26 -17.93 6.72
CA ASN A 132 -18.27 -18.97 6.99
C ASN A 132 -18.11 -20.20 6.09
N LEU A 133 -16.86 -20.57 5.77
CA LEU A 133 -16.52 -21.74 4.98
C LEU A 133 -16.12 -22.90 5.90
N ALA A 134 -16.77 -24.04 5.72
CA ALA A 134 -16.32 -25.29 6.32
C ALA A 134 -15.23 -25.93 5.44
N VAL A 135 -14.20 -26.46 6.07
CA VAL A 135 -13.18 -27.27 5.41
C VAL A 135 -13.56 -28.74 5.54
N VAL A 136 -13.54 -29.46 4.42
CA VAL A 136 -13.82 -30.90 4.37
C VAL A 136 -12.61 -31.58 3.75
N VAL A 137 -12.03 -32.54 4.47
CA VAL A 137 -10.92 -33.36 3.97
C VAL A 137 -11.49 -34.46 3.07
N ILE A 138 -11.25 -34.34 1.77
CA ILE A 138 -11.65 -35.36 0.80
C ILE A 138 -10.59 -36.46 0.76
N PRO A 139 -10.95 -37.75 0.89
CA PRO A 139 -9.99 -38.85 0.79
C PRO A 139 -9.26 -38.85 -0.55
N THR A 140 -7.99 -39.26 -0.54
CA THR A 140 -7.22 -39.39 -1.77
C THR A 140 -7.71 -40.57 -2.59
N ASN A 141 -7.63 -40.47 -3.92
CA ASN A 141 -8.01 -41.57 -4.82
C ASN A 141 -7.11 -42.80 -4.64
N VAL A 142 -5.84 -42.59 -4.28
CA VAL A 142 -4.86 -43.64 -3.98
C VAL A 142 -4.16 -43.36 -2.65
N PRO A 143 -3.72 -44.39 -1.90
CA PRO A 143 -2.95 -44.20 -0.68
C PRO A 143 -1.67 -43.40 -0.94
N VAL A 144 -1.36 -42.45 -0.07
CA VAL A 144 -0.12 -41.66 -0.16
C VAL A 144 1.05 -42.52 0.34
N ILE A 145 2.00 -42.80 -0.55
CA ILE A 145 3.21 -43.60 -0.26
C ILE A 145 4.50 -42.77 -0.28
N ARG A 146 4.37 -41.44 -0.39
CA ARG A 146 5.51 -40.50 -0.38
C ARG A 146 6.22 -40.60 0.97
N ARG A 147 7.56 -40.63 0.94
CA ARG A 147 8.38 -40.62 2.14
C ARG A 147 8.85 -39.19 2.41
N ASP A 148 8.29 -38.58 3.45
CA ASP A 148 8.68 -37.25 3.89
C ASP A 148 9.80 -37.35 4.92
N ALA A 149 11.01 -36.95 4.54
CA ALA A 149 12.18 -36.93 5.42
C ALA A 149 12.14 -35.71 6.36
N PRO A 150 12.71 -35.81 7.58
CA PRO A 150 12.82 -34.67 8.48
C PRO A 150 13.79 -33.61 7.96
N ASP A 151 13.64 -32.39 8.47
CA ASP A 151 14.50 -31.27 8.09
C ASP A 151 15.98 -31.50 8.47
N ARG A 152 16.88 -31.07 7.60
CA ARG A 152 18.33 -30.99 7.84
C ARG A 152 18.72 -29.53 8.11
N VAL A 153 19.30 -29.27 9.28
CA VAL A 153 19.70 -27.92 9.72
C VAL A 153 21.23 -27.79 9.67
N TYR A 154 21.73 -26.68 9.13
CA TYR A 154 23.16 -26.41 8.94
C TYR A 154 23.55 -25.12 9.65
N GLY A 155 24.82 -25.02 10.09
CA GLY A 155 25.32 -23.85 10.81
C GLY A 155 25.46 -22.61 9.92
N THR A 156 25.78 -22.81 8.64
CA THR A 156 25.93 -21.73 7.66
C THR A 156 25.11 -21.99 6.39
N GLU A 157 24.80 -20.90 5.66
CA GLU A 157 24.11 -21.02 4.38
C GLU A 157 24.95 -21.78 3.34
N LYS A 158 26.28 -21.64 3.39
CA LYS A 158 27.21 -22.34 2.50
C LYS A 158 27.14 -23.85 2.71
N GLU A 159 27.27 -24.32 3.95
CA GLU A 159 27.16 -25.75 4.27
C GLU A 159 25.82 -26.35 3.83
N LYS A 160 24.74 -25.59 3.98
CA LYS A 160 23.42 -25.98 3.47
C LYS A 160 23.42 -26.15 1.95
N TYR A 161 23.97 -25.20 1.20
CA TYR A 161 24.03 -25.30 -0.27
C TYR A 161 24.92 -26.45 -0.73
N ASP A 162 26.10 -26.60 -0.13
CA ASP A 162 27.02 -27.70 -0.45
C ASP A 162 26.31 -29.06 -0.24
N ALA A 163 25.55 -29.20 0.86
CA ALA A 163 24.78 -30.42 1.11
C ALA A 163 23.59 -30.62 0.16
N ILE A 164 22.90 -29.55 -0.27
CA ILE A 164 21.83 -29.62 -1.28
C ILE A 164 22.42 -30.11 -2.62
N ILE A 165 23.56 -29.57 -3.04
CA ILE A 165 24.24 -29.94 -4.29
C ILE A 165 24.61 -31.43 -4.25
N SER A 166 25.24 -31.90 -3.16
CA SER A 166 25.60 -33.31 -3.03
C SER A 166 24.38 -34.26 -3.10
N GLU A 167 23.24 -33.86 -2.54
CA GLU A 167 22.00 -34.66 -2.63
C GLU A 167 21.42 -34.67 -4.07
N ILE A 168 21.50 -33.55 -4.78
CA ILE A 168 21.09 -33.46 -6.19
C ILE A 168 21.98 -34.35 -7.05
N GLU A 169 23.31 -34.29 -6.89
CA GLU A 169 24.27 -35.12 -7.62
C GLU A 169 23.98 -36.62 -7.41
N ASP A 170 23.80 -37.04 -6.15
CA ASP A 170 23.45 -38.42 -5.78
C ASP A 170 22.10 -38.88 -6.38
N CYS A 171 21.10 -38.00 -6.45
CA CYS A 171 19.85 -38.29 -7.14
C CYS A 171 20.04 -38.45 -8.67
N ILE A 172 20.85 -37.58 -9.29
CA ILE A 172 21.16 -37.65 -10.72
C ILE A 172 21.90 -38.95 -11.04
N GLU A 173 22.87 -39.36 -10.23
CA GLU A 173 23.60 -40.61 -10.38
C GLU A 173 22.67 -41.84 -10.33
N ARG A 174 21.64 -41.80 -9.50
CA ARG A 174 20.60 -42.85 -9.45
C ARG A 174 19.54 -42.76 -10.54
N GLY A 175 19.54 -41.70 -11.36
CA GLY A 175 18.49 -41.45 -12.36
C GLY A 175 17.14 -41.04 -11.77
N GLN A 176 17.12 -40.51 -10.53
CA GLN A 176 15.92 -40.06 -9.85
C GLN A 176 15.62 -38.60 -10.21
N PRO A 177 14.38 -38.24 -10.62
CA PRO A 177 14.02 -36.85 -10.89
C PRO A 177 13.98 -36.02 -9.59
N VAL A 178 14.43 -34.77 -9.67
CA VAL A 178 14.52 -33.84 -8.53
C VAL A 178 13.79 -32.54 -8.86
N LEU A 179 13.04 -32.02 -7.88
CA LEU A 179 12.45 -30.68 -7.91
C LEU A 179 12.96 -29.92 -6.67
N VAL A 180 13.63 -28.79 -6.90
CA VAL A 180 14.18 -27.96 -5.83
C VAL A 180 13.35 -26.69 -5.69
N GLY A 181 12.82 -26.46 -4.48
CA GLY A 181 12.11 -25.23 -4.12
C GLY A 181 13.04 -24.22 -3.47
N THR A 182 13.08 -23.00 -4.00
CA THR A 182 13.76 -21.86 -3.38
C THR A 182 12.74 -20.77 -3.00
N VAL A 183 13.16 -19.82 -2.16
CA VAL A 183 12.30 -18.72 -1.70
C VAL A 183 12.44 -17.43 -2.53
N SER A 184 13.43 -17.35 -3.42
CA SER A 184 13.67 -16.20 -4.28
C SER A 184 14.39 -16.59 -5.56
N ILE A 185 14.24 -15.75 -6.60
CA ILE A 185 14.92 -15.93 -7.89
C ILE A 185 16.43 -15.91 -7.72
N GLU A 186 16.96 -14.96 -6.95
CA GLU A 186 18.41 -14.86 -6.66
C GLU A 186 18.97 -16.17 -6.09
N LYS A 187 18.22 -16.84 -5.20
CA LYS A 187 18.65 -18.13 -4.64
C LYS A 187 18.53 -19.27 -5.65
N SER A 188 17.59 -19.20 -6.58
CA SER A 188 17.53 -20.14 -7.71
C SER A 188 18.70 -19.98 -8.67
N GLU A 189 19.15 -18.76 -8.91
CA GLU A 189 20.29 -18.50 -9.81
C GLU A 189 21.65 -18.82 -9.14
N LYS A 190 21.73 -18.68 -7.82
CA LYS A 190 22.92 -19.02 -7.04
C LYS A 190 23.13 -20.54 -6.91
N LEU A 191 22.05 -21.31 -6.91
CA LEU A 191 22.06 -22.77 -6.80
C LEU A 191 22.39 -23.42 -8.15
#